data_AF-A0A2E9M3J2-F1
#
_entry.id   AF-A0A2E9M3J2-F1
#
_cell.length_a   1.000
_cell.length_b   1.000
_cell.length_c   1.000
_cell.angle_alpha   90.00
_cell.angle_beta   90.00
_cell.angle_gamma   90.00
#
_symmetry.space_group_name_H-M   'P 1'
#
loop_
_entity.id
_entity.type
_entity.pdbx_description
1 polymer ?
#
loop_
_entity_poly.entity_id
_entity_poly.type
_entity_poly.pdbx_seq_one_letter_code
_entity_poly.pdbx_strand_id
1 'polypeptide(L)'
;MIAGYSDYSKLIVRDKIWILWTLPAILLLFFDFLILELSIWNILMISLLISLAASTVFEIPALGKIKSINLQDLSFLLICLFGCVGLIGGLLNYIDVEYYSLISGEEDINTTIWWTLLFSSFLIIIFIITYKIGIIQGGADIKALIWVTLLTPSWYFIPKPYIYSHTSIIDYDDIMFQIPPSLVLFLWAGSLFIITPPIFIIRNIVKGDIKKLSDLKTAWHATKMPLSEIKEDNIWLLSDVVLDKSGDTLNTVNLFMPQRDNQNLQDKIEYLMSKGLKSAWVTRKHPFVTYLFFALIPMFIFGDPVAIVMS
;
A
#
# COMPACT_ATOMS: atom_id res chain seq x y z
N MET A 1 1.45 10.55 4.60
CA MET A 1 1.83 11.75 3.81
C MET A 1 3.32 11.80 3.45
N ILE A 2 4.25 11.71 4.42
CA ILE A 2 5.71 11.81 4.16
C ILE A 2 6.23 10.67 3.27
N ALA A 3 5.81 9.42 3.53
CA ALA A 3 6.19 8.27 2.71
C ALA A 3 5.68 8.41 1.27
N GLY A 4 4.39 8.74 1.08
CA GLY A 4 3.82 8.95 -0.26
C GLY A 4 4.47 10.10 -1.04
N TYR A 5 4.80 11.22 -0.38
CA TYR A 5 5.54 12.30 -1.04
C TYR A 5 6.97 11.90 -1.40
N SER A 6 7.68 11.20 -0.51
CA SER A 6 9.04 10.69 -0.78
C SER A 6 9.04 9.71 -1.95
N ASP A 7 8.03 8.83 -2.01
CA ASP A 7 7.93 7.84 -3.08
C ASP A 7 7.54 8.50 -4.41
N TYR A 8 6.59 9.44 -4.41
CA TYR A 8 6.21 10.18 -5.62
C TYR A 8 7.37 11.01 -6.19
N SER A 9 8.17 11.63 -5.33
CA SER A 9 9.27 12.51 -5.76
C SER A 9 10.57 11.76 -6.07
N LYS A 10 10.92 10.73 -5.29
CA LYS A 10 12.24 10.08 -5.33
C LYS A 10 12.18 8.58 -5.60
N LEU A 11 10.99 7.99 -5.68
CA LEU A 11 10.77 6.54 -5.87
C LEU A 11 11.46 5.66 -4.81
N ILE A 12 11.79 6.27 -3.67
CA ILE A 12 12.49 5.65 -2.56
C ILE A 12 11.89 6.21 -1.27
N VAL A 13 11.51 5.31 -0.36
CA VAL A 13 11.14 5.65 1.01
C VAL A 13 12.20 5.07 1.94
N ARG A 14 12.87 5.95 2.70
CA ARG A 14 13.94 5.54 3.62
C ARG A 14 13.34 4.85 4.85
N ASP A 15 13.99 3.79 5.31
CA ASP A 15 13.57 3.04 6.51
C ASP A 15 13.49 3.88 7.78
N LYS A 16 14.31 4.93 7.88
CA LYS A 16 14.24 5.91 8.97
C LYS A 16 12.86 6.54 9.13
N ILE A 17 12.09 6.71 8.04
CA ILE A 17 10.73 7.27 8.12
C ILE A 17 9.82 6.29 8.86
N TRP A 18 9.88 5.00 8.51
CA TRP A 18 9.07 3.97 9.17
C TRP A 18 9.38 3.87 10.66
N ILE A 19 10.68 3.86 11.02
CA ILE A 19 11.15 3.81 12.41
C ILE A 19 10.70 5.03 13.22
N LEU A 20 10.83 6.24 12.64
CA LEU A 20 10.45 7.48 13.33
C LEU A 20 8.95 7.49 13.69
N TRP A 21 8.11 6.99 12.79
CA TRP A 21 6.66 6.95 12.98
C TRP A 21 6.18 5.76 13.83
N THR A 22 7.01 4.75 14.08
CA THR A 22 6.69 3.65 14.99
C THR A 22 6.44 4.14 16.43
N LEU A 23 7.16 5.16 16.91
CA LEU A 23 6.99 5.66 18.28
C LEU A 23 5.60 6.31 18.49
N PRO A 24 5.17 7.31 17.69
CA PRO A 24 3.80 7.81 17.75
C PRO A 24 2.74 6.72 17.57
N ALA A 25 3.00 5.75 16.69
CA ALA A 25 2.08 4.64 16.43
C ALA A 25 1.84 3.77 17.67
N ILE A 26 2.92 3.38 18.35
CA ILE A 26 2.85 2.59 19.59
C ILE A 26 2.15 3.39 20.70
N LEU A 27 2.41 4.70 20.79
CA LEU A 27 1.73 5.56 21.77
C LEU A 27 0.22 5.64 21.53
N LEU A 28 -0.22 5.78 20.28
CA LEU A 28 -1.65 5.77 19.94
C LEU A 28 -2.31 4.44 20.31
N LEU A 29 -1.69 3.33 19.89
CA LEU A 29 -2.16 1.99 20.26
C LEU A 29 -2.25 1.84 21.79
N PHE A 30 -1.27 2.34 22.52
CA PHE A 30 -1.29 2.33 23.99
C PHE A 30 -2.50 3.08 24.58
N PHE A 31 -2.83 4.25 24.04
CA PHE A 31 -4.05 4.95 24.44
C PHE A 31 -5.31 4.17 24.12
N ASP A 32 -5.37 3.53 22.94
CA ASP A 32 -6.51 2.69 22.58
C ASP A 32 -6.66 1.50 23.54
N PHE A 33 -5.57 0.88 24.01
CA PHE A 33 -5.63 -0.17 25.04
C PHE A 33 -6.23 0.32 26.34
N LEU A 34 -5.86 1.54 26.77
CA LEU A 34 -6.38 2.11 28.00
C LEU A 34 -7.86 2.46 27.88
N ILE A 35 -8.28 2.98 26.72
CA ILE A 35 -9.68 3.35 26.46
C ILE A 35 -10.56 2.10 26.37
N LEU A 36 -10.06 1.03 25.75
CA LEU A 36 -10.79 -0.23 25.54
C LEU A 36 -10.64 -1.21 26.72
N GLU A 37 -9.91 -0.83 27.78
CA GLU A 37 -9.67 -1.65 28.99
C GLU A 37 -9.19 -3.09 28.68
N LEU A 38 -8.26 -3.22 27.73
CA LEU A 38 -7.88 -4.52 27.19
C LEU A 38 -7.02 -5.34 28.14
N SER A 39 -7.23 -6.64 28.12
CA SER A 39 -6.50 -7.58 28.96
C SER A 39 -5.01 -7.66 28.62
N ILE A 40 -4.23 -8.17 29.57
CA ILE A 40 -2.79 -8.35 29.40
C ILE A 40 -2.44 -9.21 28.18
N TRP A 41 -3.30 -10.18 27.83
CA TRP A 41 -3.08 -11.06 26.67
C TRP A 41 -3.14 -10.29 25.36
N ASN A 42 -4.08 -9.35 25.24
CA ASN A 42 -4.23 -8.48 24.07
C ASN A 42 -3.03 -7.54 23.94
N ILE A 43 -2.58 -6.95 25.05
CA ILE A 43 -1.39 -6.07 25.08
C ILE A 43 -0.14 -6.85 24.62
N LEU A 44 0.06 -8.06 25.14
CA LEU A 44 1.19 -8.91 24.75
C LEU A 44 1.10 -9.34 23.28
N MET A 45 -0.11 -9.62 22.76
CA MET A 45 -0.31 -9.98 21.36
C MET A 45 0.18 -8.91 20.38
N ILE A 46 0.12 -7.64 20.73
CA ILE A 46 0.60 -6.58 19.82
C ILE A 46 2.10 -6.58 19.69
N SER A 47 2.81 -7.09 20.68
CA SER A 47 4.24 -7.32 20.55
C SER A 47 4.54 -8.28 19.39
N LEU A 48 3.64 -9.23 19.08
CA LEU A 48 3.74 -10.06 17.87
C LEU A 48 3.62 -9.21 16.60
N LEU A 49 2.60 -8.36 16.48
CA LEU A 49 2.44 -7.48 15.32
C LEU A 49 3.65 -6.53 15.15
N ILE A 50 4.13 -5.93 16.24
CA ILE A 50 5.31 -5.07 16.25
C ILE A 50 6.53 -5.85 15.76
N SER A 51 6.73 -7.09 16.24
CA SER A 51 7.87 -7.92 15.80
C SER A 51 7.80 -8.27 14.31
N LEU A 52 6.60 -8.60 13.80
CA LEU A 52 6.37 -8.89 12.39
C LEU A 52 6.63 -7.65 11.53
N ALA A 53 6.13 -6.49 11.94
CA ALA A 53 6.39 -5.22 11.27
C ALA A 53 7.90 -4.88 11.27
N ALA A 54 8.55 -4.98 12.43
CA ALA A 54 9.97 -4.72 12.61
C ALA A 54 10.84 -5.60 11.71
N SER A 55 10.44 -6.85 11.45
CA SER A 55 11.17 -7.77 10.55
C SER A 55 11.31 -7.29 9.10
N THR A 56 10.53 -6.29 8.68
CA THR A 56 10.62 -5.68 7.34
C THR A 56 11.61 -4.51 7.26
N VAL A 57 12.06 -4.02 8.42
CA VAL A 57 12.93 -2.85 8.56
C VAL A 57 14.29 -3.23 9.15
N PHE A 58 14.30 -4.14 10.12
CA PHE A 58 15.50 -4.66 10.76
C PHE A 58 15.87 -6.03 10.21
N GLU A 59 17.16 -6.31 10.13
CA GLU A 59 17.64 -7.66 9.81
C GLU A 59 17.34 -8.60 10.98
N ILE A 60 16.77 -9.77 10.68
CA ILE A 60 16.46 -10.77 11.70
C ILE A 60 17.78 -11.33 12.23
N PRO A 61 18.03 -11.29 13.55
CA PRO A 61 19.26 -11.82 14.12
C PRO A 61 19.33 -13.33 13.84
N ALA A 62 20.41 -13.76 13.19
CA ALA A 62 20.63 -15.18 12.92
C ALA A 62 20.86 -15.95 14.23
N LEU A 63 20.03 -16.97 14.50
CA LEU A 63 20.07 -17.80 15.71
C LEU A 63 21.45 -18.43 16.00
N GLY A 64 22.36 -18.51 15.01
CA GLY A 64 23.73 -19.00 15.17
C GLY A 64 24.76 -17.98 15.66
N LYS A 65 24.44 -16.69 15.76
CA LYS A 65 25.37 -15.60 16.17
C LYS A 65 25.11 -15.10 17.59
N ILE A 66 24.77 -15.99 18.52
CA ILE A 66 24.46 -15.64 19.92
C ILE A 66 25.65 -14.99 20.66
N LYS A 67 26.88 -15.23 20.22
CA LYS A 67 28.09 -14.66 20.86
C LYS A 67 28.30 -13.16 20.63
N SER A 68 27.55 -12.52 19.74
CA SER A 68 27.64 -11.07 19.46
C SER A 68 26.27 -10.43 19.35
N ILE A 69 25.39 -10.71 20.32
CA ILE A 69 24.05 -10.08 20.38
C ILE A 69 24.23 -8.61 20.75
N ASN A 70 23.80 -7.72 19.86
CA ASN A 70 23.72 -6.29 20.16
C ASN A 70 22.45 -5.97 20.95
N LEU A 71 22.40 -4.79 21.59
CA LEU A 71 21.22 -4.35 22.35
C LEU A 71 19.93 -4.31 21.50
N GLN A 72 20.07 -4.00 20.21
CA GLN A 72 18.95 -3.99 19.25
C GLN A 72 18.40 -5.40 19.00
N ASP A 73 19.28 -6.38 18.83
CA ASP A 73 18.91 -7.79 18.63
C ASP A 73 18.20 -8.34 19.87
N LEU A 74 18.70 -8.01 21.07
CA LEU A 74 18.08 -8.39 22.33
C LEU A 74 16.67 -7.79 22.47
N SER A 75 16.51 -6.51 22.13
CA SER A 75 15.21 -5.83 22.20
C SER A 75 14.20 -6.47 21.25
N PHE A 76 14.61 -6.79 20.03
CA PHE A 76 13.77 -7.50 19.07
C PHE A 76 13.34 -8.88 19.59
N LEU A 77 14.28 -9.67 20.12
CA LEU A 77 13.99 -10.99 20.69
C LEU A 77 13.02 -10.93 21.88
N LEU A 78 13.15 -9.92 22.74
CA LEU A 78 12.22 -9.72 23.87
C LEU A 78 10.81 -9.40 23.39
N ILE A 79 10.66 -8.55 22.37
CA ILE A 79 9.36 -8.22 21.77
C ILE A 79 8.73 -9.48 21.14
N CYS A 80 9.52 -10.28 20.41
CA CYS A 80 9.06 -11.57 19.90
C CYS A 80 8.58 -12.50 21.02
N LEU A 81 9.33 -12.58 22.13
CA LEU A 81 8.98 -13.42 23.27
C LEU A 81 7.65 -12.98 23.90
N PHE A 82 7.45 -11.67 24.11
CA PHE A 82 6.17 -11.14 24.59
C PHE A 82 5.03 -11.45 23.62
N GLY A 83 5.25 -11.34 22.31
CA GLY A 83 4.28 -11.74 21.29
C GLY A 83 3.89 -13.22 21.41
N CYS A 84 4.86 -14.12 21.58
CA CYS A 84 4.60 -15.55 21.79
C CYS A 84 3.80 -15.82 23.07
N VAL A 85 4.10 -15.11 24.16
CA VAL A 85 3.35 -15.23 25.42
C VAL A 85 1.92 -14.72 25.24
N GLY A 86 1.70 -13.61 24.54
CA GLY A 86 0.36 -13.12 24.21
C GLY A 86 -0.44 -14.10 23.36
N LEU A 87 0.22 -14.75 22.40
CA LEU A 87 -0.41 -15.75 21.52
C LEU A 87 -0.83 -16.98 22.30
N ILE A 88 0.08 -17.58 23.06
CA ILE A 88 -0.23 -18.78 23.84
C ILE A 88 -1.24 -18.45 24.95
N GLY A 89 -1.01 -17.35 25.67
CA GLY A 89 -1.87 -16.93 26.77
C GLY A 89 -3.28 -16.61 26.32
N GLY A 90 -3.46 -15.82 25.27
CA GLY A 90 -4.79 -15.54 24.75
C GLY A 90 -5.45 -16.75 24.11
N LEU A 91 -4.70 -17.65 23.45
CA LEU A 91 -5.26 -18.91 22.96
C LEU A 91 -5.86 -19.73 24.12
N LEU A 92 -5.17 -19.83 25.26
CA LEU A 92 -5.69 -20.57 26.41
C LEU A 92 -6.94 -19.92 27.04
N ASN A 93 -7.15 -18.61 26.87
CA ASN A 93 -8.26 -17.88 27.49
C ASN A 93 -9.44 -17.63 26.55
N TYR A 94 -9.23 -17.63 25.23
CA TYR A 94 -10.20 -17.16 24.23
C TYR A 94 -10.49 -18.18 23.11
N ILE A 95 -10.08 -19.45 23.29
CA ILE A 95 -10.31 -20.51 22.29
C ILE A 95 -11.76 -21.00 22.24
N ASP A 96 -12.46 -20.95 23.36
CA ASP A 96 -13.82 -21.49 23.49
C ASP A 96 -14.84 -20.45 23.05
N VAL A 97 -15.00 -20.33 21.73
CA VAL A 97 -15.89 -19.37 21.07
C VAL A 97 -16.69 -20.02 19.96
N GLU A 98 -17.94 -19.60 19.80
CA GLU A 98 -18.71 -19.91 18.61
C GLU A 98 -18.31 -18.96 17.47
N TYR A 99 -17.96 -19.49 16.29
CA TYR A 99 -17.49 -18.65 15.18
C TYR A 99 -18.54 -17.62 14.72
N TYR A 100 -19.82 -17.97 14.85
CA TYR A 100 -20.91 -17.08 14.47
C TYR A 100 -21.02 -15.87 15.41
N SER A 101 -20.94 -16.08 16.73
CA SER A 101 -20.96 -15.00 17.73
C SER A 101 -19.73 -14.09 17.58
N LEU A 102 -18.57 -14.67 17.25
CA LEU A 102 -17.35 -13.91 17.00
C LEU A 102 -17.47 -12.99 15.77
N ILE A 103 -18.09 -13.47 14.68
CA ILE A 103 -18.26 -12.69 13.44
C ILE A 103 -19.35 -11.63 13.61
N SER A 104 -20.45 -11.97 14.28
CA SER A 104 -21.56 -11.04 14.57
C SER A 104 -21.22 -10.00 15.65
N GLY A 105 -20.10 -10.16 16.36
CA GLY A 105 -19.65 -9.21 17.38
C GLY A 105 -20.41 -9.31 18.70
N GLU A 106 -21.05 -10.46 18.97
CA GLU A 106 -21.77 -10.73 20.21
C GLU A 106 -20.86 -11.21 21.35
N GLU A 107 -19.61 -11.57 21.04
CA GLU A 107 -18.59 -11.99 21.99
C GLU A 107 -17.99 -10.84 22.81
N ASP A 108 -17.37 -11.19 23.95
CA ASP A 108 -16.62 -10.22 24.76
C ASP A 108 -15.56 -9.47 23.92
N ILE A 109 -15.38 -8.18 24.22
CA ILE A 109 -14.48 -7.31 23.49
C ILE A 109 -13.04 -7.82 23.48
N ASN A 110 -12.57 -8.44 24.58
CA ASN A 110 -11.21 -8.96 24.64
C ASN A 110 -11.02 -10.17 23.75
N THR A 111 -12.00 -11.06 23.71
CA THR A 111 -12.02 -12.23 22.84
C THR A 111 -12.00 -11.80 21.38
N THR A 112 -12.90 -10.90 20.99
CA THR A 112 -13.01 -10.36 19.63
C THR A 112 -11.70 -9.70 19.18
N ILE A 113 -11.10 -8.87 20.04
CA ILE A 113 -9.85 -8.18 19.71
C ILE A 113 -8.67 -9.15 19.63
N TRP A 114 -8.60 -10.17 20.49
CA TRP A 114 -7.52 -11.16 20.42
C TRP A 114 -7.52 -11.89 19.08
N TRP A 115 -8.69 -12.38 18.65
CA TRP A 115 -8.86 -13.02 17.34
C TRP A 115 -8.55 -12.07 16.18
N THR A 116 -8.93 -10.80 16.32
CA THR A 116 -8.61 -9.78 15.31
C THR A 116 -7.12 -9.49 15.21
N LEU A 117 -6.40 -9.47 16.34
CA LEU A 117 -4.94 -9.34 16.38
C LEU A 117 -4.24 -10.57 15.79
N LEU A 118 -4.78 -11.77 16.04
CA LEU A 118 -4.29 -12.99 15.41
C LEU A 118 -4.45 -12.93 13.88
N PHE A 119 -5.63 -12.53 13.40
CA PHE A 119 -5.88 -12.35 11.97
C PHE A 119 -4.99 -11.28 11.36
N SER A 120 -4.78 -10.15 12.05
CA SER A 120 -3.88 -9.08 11.65
C SER A 120 -2.43 -9.55 11.53
N SER A 121 -1.98 -10.42 12.45
CA SER A 121 -0.65 -11.03 12.40
C SER A 121 -0.50 -11.92 11.16
N PHE A 122 -1.51 -12.73 10.86
CA PHE A 122 -1.56 -13.54 9.65
C PHE A 122 -1.55 -12.68 8.38
N LEU A 123 -2.29 -11.57 8.38
CA LEU A 123 -2.33 -10.64 7.26
C LEU A 123 -0.97 -9.96 7.00
N ILE A 124 -0.24 -9.57 8.05
CA ILE A 124 1.14 -9.05 7.90
C ILE A 124 2.05 -10.11 7.27
N ILE A 125 1.95 -11.36 7.70
CA ILE A 125 2.73 -12.47 7.12
C ILE A 125 2.41 -12.63 5.62
N ILE A 126 1.12 -12.57 5.24
CA ILE A 126 0.71 -12.60 3.83
C ILE A 126 1.40 -11.47 3.06
N PHE A 127 1.33 -10.22 3.54
CA PHE A 127 1.97 -9.09 2.85
C PHE A 127 3.48 -9.28 2.67
N ILE A 128 4.17 -9.81 3.68
CA ILE A 128 5.61 -10.14 3.60
C ILE A 128 5.87 -11.25 2.56
N ILE A 129 5.04 -12.29 2.52
CA ILE A 129 5.18 -13.38 1.54
C ILE A 129 4.94 -12.84 0.13
N THR A 130 3.85 -12.10 -0.08
CA THR A 130 3.48 -11.49 -1.37
C THR A 130 4.59 -10.58 -1.92
N TYR A 131 5.33 -9.89 -1.03
CA TYR A 131 6.53 -9.16 -1.39
C TYR A 131 7.65 -10.07 -1.89
N LYS A 132 7.99 -11.09 -1.10
CA LYS A 132 9.13 -11.99 -1.37
C LYS A 132 8.97 -12.77 -2.66
N ILE A 133 7.74 -13.15 -3.00
CA ILE A 133 7.42 -13.83 -4.27
C ILE A 133 7.25 -12.87 -5.45
N GLY A 134 7.30 -11.55 -5.22
CA GLY A 134 7.26 -10.52 -6.26
C GLY A 134 5.87 -10.22 -6.85
N ILE A 135 4.79 -10.64 -6.19
CA ILE A 135 3.42 -10.26 -6.60
C ILE A 135 3.21 -8.76 -6.37
N ILE A 136 3.60 -8.24 -5.21
CA ILE A 136 3.65 -6.79 -4.96
C ILE A 136 5.10 -6.34 -5.07
N GLN A 137 5.41 -5.53 -6.08
CA GLN A 137 6.78 -5.12 -6.40
C GLN A 137 7.31 -3.98 -5.53
N GLY A 138 6.43 -3.16 -4.93
CA GLY A 138 6.83 -1.99 -4.15
C GLY A 138 7.06 -2.32 -2.67
N GLY A 139 8.32 -2.25 -2.23
CA GLY A 139 8.66 -2.43 -0.81
C GLY A 139 8.06 -1.35 0.10
N ALA A 140 7.90 -0.12 -0.41
CA ALA A 140 7.22 0.95 0.31
C ALA A 140 5.71 0.71 0.48
N ASP A 141 5.06 0.12 -0.52
CA ASP A 141 3.63 -0.22 -0.51
C ASP A 141 3.31 -1.23 0.58
N ILE A 142 4.12 -2.28 0.66
CA ILE A 142 3.95 -3.35 1.65
C ILE A 142 4.24 -2.85 3.06
N LYS A 143 5.29 -2.05 3.24
CA LYS A 143 5.57 -1.41 4.54
C LYS A 143 4.42 -0.50 4.97
N ALA A 144 3.80 0.24 4.03
CA ALA A 144 2.62 1.04 4.32
C ALA A 144 1.45 0.17 4.81
N LEU A 145 1.12 -0.90 4.09
CA LEU A 145 0.04 -1.81 4.48
C LEU A 145 0.28 -2.47 5.83
N ILE A 146 1.52 -2.92 6.10
CA ILE A 146 1.90 -3.52 7.38
C ILE A 146 1.78 -2.51 8.51
N TRP A 147 2.20 -1.25 8.31
CA TRP A 147 2.09 -0.21 9.33
C TRP A 147 0.63 0.17 9.59
N VAL A 148 -0.22 0.17 8.56
CA VAL A 148 -1.66 0.37 8.73
C VAL A 148 -2.28 -0.80 9.51
N THR A 149 -1.93 -2.05 9.20
CA THR A 149 -2.39 -3.22 9.98
C THR A 149 -1.93 -3.15 11.43
N LEU A 150 -0.71 -2.68 11.69
CA LEU A 150 -0.19 -2.51 13.05
C LEU A 150 -0.97 -1.43 13.81
N LEU A 151 -1.20 -0.27 13.18
CA LEU A 151 -1.87 0.89 13.77
C LEU A 151 -3.38 0.68 13.97
N THR A 152 -3.99 -0.04 13.04
CA THR A 152 -5.45 -0.18 12.94
C THR A 152 -5.77 -1.66 12.69
N PRO A 153 -5.46 -2.55 13.65
CA PRO A 153 -5.70 -3.99 13.45
C PRO A 153 -7.19 -4.31 13.37
N SER A 154 -8.05 -3.47 13.96
CA SER A 154 -9.50 -3.59 13.93
C SER A 154 -10.18 -2.24 13.70
N TRP A 155 -11.44 -2.28 13.27
CA TRP A 155 -12.33 -1.11 13.20
C TRP A 155 -12.58 -0.46 14.57
N TYR A 156 -12.35 -1.17 15.69
CA TYR A 156 -12.36 -0.59 17.04
C TYR A 156 -11.30 0.48 17.28
N PHE A 157 -10.21 0.49 16.50
CA PHE A 157 -9.07 1.42 16.67
C PHE A 157 -9.19 2.65 15.76
N ILE A 158 -10.30 2.79 15.03
CA ILE A 158 -10.53 3.92 14.13
C ILE A 158 -11.92 4.50 14.31
N PRO A 159 -12.10 5.80 14.04
CA PRO A 159 -13.43 6.41 14.01
C PRO A 159 -14.35 5.67 13.04
N LYS A 160 -15.62 5.50 13.45
CA LYS A 160 -16.64 4.93 12.57
C LYS A 160 -16.74 5.75 11.27
N PRO A 161 -16.85 5.11 10.10
CA PRO A 161 -17.07 5.82 8.84
C PRO A 161 -18.26 6.78 8.87
N TYR A 162 -18.18 7.85 8.10
CA TYR A 162 -19.21 8.91 8.08
C TYR A 162 -20.58 8.37 7.71
N ILE A 163 -20.68 7.54 6.66
CA ILE A 163 -21.96 6.98 6.21
C ILE A 163 -22.61 6.13 7.31
N TYR A 164 -21.83 5.30 8.00
CA TYR A 164 -22.33 4.41 9.06
C TYR A 164 -22.81 5.17 10.31
N SER A 165 -22.39 6.43 10.49
CA SER A 165 -22.65 7.20 11.70
C SER A 165 -23.64 8.36 11.49
N HIS A 166 -23.78 8.87 10.27
CA HIS A 166 -24.53 10.10 10.01
C HIS A 166 -25.61 9.96 8.93
N THR A 167 -25.78 8.77 8.36
CA THR A 167 -26.78 8.54 7.31
C THR A 167 -27.65 7.34 7.64
N SER A 168 -28.92 7.37 7.25
CA SER A 168 -29.84 6.25 7.37
C SER A 168 -29.77 5.28 6.18
N ILE A 169 -28.64 5.29 5.45
CA ILE A 169 -28.46 4.45 4.26
C ILE A 169 -28.04 3.04 4.68
N ILE A 170 -27.22 2.95 5.73
CA ILE A 170 -26.70 1.70 6.28
C ILE A 170 -26.70 1.85 7.80
N ASP A 171 -27.48 1.03 8.49
CA ASP A 171 -27.42 0.94 9.93
C ASP A 171 -26.21 0.08 10.33
N TYR A 172 -25.39 0.60 11.25
CA TYR A 172 -24.16 -0.09 11.66
C TYR A 172 -24.43 -1.47 12.26
N ASP A 173 -25.58 -1.63 12.92
CA ASP A 173 -26.00 -2.88 13.56
C ASP A 173 -26.39 -3.96 12.54
N ASP A 174 -26.69 -3.58 11.29
CA ASP A 174 -26.98 -4.53 10.20
C ASP A 174 -25.69 -5.08 9.55
N ILE A 175 -24.53 -4.51 9.87
CA ILE A 175 -23.26 -4.94 9.29
C ILE A 175 -22.80 -6.24 9.98
N MET A 176 -23.07 -7.37 9.34
CA MET A 176 -22.66 -8.68 9.86
C MET A 176 -21.17 -8.99 9.72
N PHE A 177 -20.45 -8.34 8.79
CA PHE A 177 -19.07 -8.67 8.49
C PHE A 177 -18.29 -7.46 7.96
N GLN A 178 -17.08 -7.27 8.49
CA GLN A 178 -16.13 -6.26 8.02
C GLN A 178 -14.74 -6.88 7.86
N ILE A 179 -14.06 -6.59 6.75
CA ILE A 179 -12.66 -6.96 6.56
C ILE A 179 -11.74 -5.94 7.26
N PRO A 180 -10.49 -6.31 7.60
CA PRO A 180 -9.59 -5.40 8.28
C PRO A 180 -9.35 -4.06 7.56
N PRO A 181 -9.14 -2.97 8.31
CA PRO A 181 -8.90 -1.64 7.77
C PRO A 181 -7.82 -1.56 6.68
N SER A 182 -6.73 -2.31 6.81
CA SER A 182 -5.65 -2.32 5.81
C SER A 182 -6.05 -2.97 4.48
N LEU A 183 -6.94 -3.98 4.50
CA LEU A 183 -7.50 -4.57 3.28
C LEU A 183 -8.52 -3.64 2.63
N VAL A 184 -9.37 -2.98 3.42
CA VAL A 184 -10.28 -1.94 2.91
C VAL A 184 -9.49 -0.82 2.24
N LEU A 185 -8.41 -0.36 2.87
CA LEU A 185 -7.52 0.65 2.28
C LEU A 185 -6.91 0.16 0.97
N PHE A 186 -6.47 -1.10 0.92
CA PHE A 186 -5.94 -1.71 -0.29
C PHE A 186 -6.99 -1.79 -1.42
N LEU A 187 -8.23 -2.16 -1.12
CA LEU A 187 -9.33 -2.21 -2.08
C LEU A 187 -9.64 -0.83 -2.65
N TRP A 188 -9.79 0.18 -1.78
CA TRP A 188 -10.02 1.56 -2.23
C TRP A 188 -8.86 2.11 -3.06
N ALA A 189 -7.61 1.79 -2.69
CA ALA A 189 -6.44 2.17 -3.49
C ALA A 189 -6.45 1.48 -4.87
N GLY A 190 -6.84 0.21 -4.91
CA GLY A 190 -7.06 -0.52 -6.16
C GLY A 190 -8.15 0.11 -7.03
N SER A 191 -9.28 0.51 -6.44
CA SER A 191 -10.36 1.22 -7.15
C SER A 191 -9.88 2.54 -7.75
N LEU A 192 -9.14 3.35 -6.97
CA LEU A 192 -8.54 4.59 -7.48
C LEU A 192 -7.56 4.32 -8.62
N PHE A 193 -6.74 3.27 -8.50
CA PHE A 193 -5.83 2.86 -9.56
C PHE A 193 -6.56 2.45 -10.84
N ILE A 194 -7.70 1.76 -10.76
CA ILE A 194 -8.53 1.38 -11.91
C ILE A 194 -9.21 2.59 -12.58
N ILE A 195 -9.48 3.66 -11.82
CA ILE A 195 -10.08 4.90 -12.35
C ILE A 195 -9.04 5.77 -13.08
N THR A 196 -7.75 5.60 -12.80
CA THR A 196 -6.67 6.39 -13.41
C THR A 196 -6.64 6.33 -14.96
N PRO A 197 -6.72 5.15 -15.62
CA PRO A 197 -6.68 5.10 -17.07
C PRO A 197 -7.79 5.88 -17.81
N PRO A 198 -9.09 5.79 -17.42
CA PRO A 198 -10.12 6.68 -17.96
C PRO A 198 -9.77 8.17 -17.88
N ILE A 199 -9.18 8.62 -16.77
CA ILE A 199 -8.77 10.03 -16.59
C ILE A 199 -7.69 10.42 -17.62
N PHE A 200 -6.72 9.54 -17.88
CA PHE A 200 -5.71 9.79 -18.90
C PHE A 200 -6.30 9.91 -20.30
N ILE A 201 -7.24 9.03 -20.65
CA ILE A 201 -7.93 9.10 -21.95
C ILE A 201 -8.65 10.44 -22.11
N ILE A 202 -9.47 10.83 -21.13
CA ILE A 202 -10.21 12.11 -21.19
C ILE A 202 -9.24 13.28 -21.37
N ARG A 203 -8.15 13.30 -20.59
CA ARG A 203 -7.12 14.35 -20.69
C ARG A 203 -6.49 14.42 -22.08
N ASN A 204 -6.16 13.28 -22.67
CA ASN A 204 -5.56 13.21 -24.00
C ASN A 204 -6.55 13.57 -25.12
N ILE A 205 -7.85 13.27 -24.94
CA ILE A 205 -8.92 13.71 -25.85
C ILE A 205 -9.04 15.24 -25.83
N VAL A 206 -9.12 15.84 -24.63
CA VAL A 206 -9.26 17.30 -24.46
C VAL A 206 -8.08 18.06 -25.08
N LYS A 207 -6.87 17.47 -25.04
CA LYS A 207 -5.67 18.05 -25.67
C LYS A 207 -5.56 17.79 -27.19
N GLY A 208 -6.41 16.94 -27.76
CA GLY A 208 -6.33 16.55 -29.17
C GLY A 208 -5.10 15.67 -29.49
N ASP A 209 -4.59 14.94 -28.50
CA ASP A 209 -3.36 14.14 -28.63
C ASP A 209 -3.61 12.79 -29.33
N ILE A 210 -4.85 12.29 -29.28
CA ILE A 210 -5.28 11.03 -29.90
C ILE A 210 -5.70 11.29 -31.34
N LYS A 211 -4.89 10.82 -32.31
CA LYS A 211 -5.15 10.99 -33.75
C LYS A 211 -5.44 9.67 -34.46
N LYS A 212 -4.93 8.56 -33.93
CA LYS A 212 -5.10 7.21 -34.48
C LYS A 212 -5.56 6.23 -33.39
N LEU A 213 -6.13 5.11 -33.80
CA LEU A 213 -6.49 4.00 -32.89
C LEU A 213 -5.29 3.46 -32.09
N SER A 214 -4.10 3.47 -32.69
CA SER A 214 -2.85 3.12 -32.00
C SER A 214 -2.50 4.05 -30.85
N ASP A 215 -2.92 5.32 -30.91
CA ASP A 215 -2.71 6.30 -29.85
C ASP A 215 -3.62 6.02 -28.65
N LEU A 216 -4.81 5.45 -28.87
CA LEU A 216 -5.76 5.15 -27.80
C LEU A 216 -5.19 4.12 -26.81
N LYS A 217 -4.49 3.10 -27.32
CA LYS A 217 -3.81 2.09 -26.50
C LYS A 217 -2.75 2.70 -25.58
N THR A 218 -2.01 3.69 -26.06
CA THR A 218 -0.97 4.38 -25.28
C THR A 218 -1.57 5.45 -24.37
N ALA A 219 -2.63 6.13 -24.81
CA ALA A 219 -3.37 7.13 -24.05
C ALA A 219 -4.07 6.57 -22.82
N TRP A 220 -4.26 5.24 -22.75
CA TRP A 220 -4.76 4.53 -21.58
C TRP A 220 -3.87 4.74 -20.34
N HIS A 221 -2.54 4.81 -20.49
CA HIS A 221 -1.60 4.85 -19.36
C HIS A 221 -0.47 5.89 -19.51
N ALA A 222 -0.58 6.79 -20.49
CA ALA A 222 0.44 7.78 -20.79
C ALA A 222 -0.17 9.10 -21.28
N THR A 223 0.61 10.16 -21.22
CA THR A 223 0.25 11.48 -21.75
C THR A 223 1.24 11.94 -22.79
N LYS A 224 0.81 12.78 -23.73
CA LYS A 224 1.72 13.37 -24.72
C LYS A 224 2.35 14.65 -24.17
N MET A 225 3.65 14.80 -24.36
CA MET A 225 4.42 15.95 -23.87
C MET A 225 5.43 16.42 -24.94
N PRO A 226 5.67 17.74 -25.09
CA PRO A 226 6.76 18.25 -25.93
C PRO A 226 8.11 17.78 -25.42
N LEU A 227 9.00 17.34 -26.31
CA LEU A 227 10.32 16.83 -25.93
C LEU A 227 11.15 17.88 -25.17
N SER A 228 10.98 19.17 -25.51
CA SER A 228 11.65 20.30 -24.87
C SER A 228 11.23 20.53 -23.40
N GLU A 229 10.09 19.99 -22.98
CA GLU A 229 9.59 20.15 -21.61
C GLU A 229 9.99 18.98 -20.70
N ILE A 230 10.52 17.88 -21.25
CA ILE A 230 10.89 16.69 -20.49
C ILE A 230 12.21 16.95 -19.76
N LYS A 231 12.11 17.34 -18.49
CA LYS A 231 13.27 17.63 -17.62
C LYS A 231 13.44 16.64 -16.47
N GLU A 232 12.47 15.76 -16.25
CA GLU A 232 12.42 14.87 -15.08
C GLU A 232 12.96 13.47 -15.42
N ASP A 233 13.90 12.97 -14.61
CA ASP A 233 14.48 11.63 -14.75
C ASP A 233 13.49 10.49 -14.44
N ASN A 234 12.36 10.80 -13.80
CA ASN A 234 11.34 9.83 -13.40
C ASN A 234 10.31 9.53 -14.51
N ILE A 235 10.55 10.02 -15.72
CA ILE A 235 9.67 9.86 -16.87
C ILE A 235 10.16 8.73 -17.76
N TRP A 236 9.24 7.86 -18.17
CA TRP A 236 9.47 6.83 -19.15
C TRP A 236 8.95 7.27 -20.52
N LEU A 237 9.87 7.33 -21.50
CA LEU A 237 9.55 7.58 -22.90
C LEU A 237 8.94 6.33 -23.55
N LEU A 238 7.78 6.51 -24.15
CA LEU A 238 7.01 5.47 -24.85
C LEU A 238 6.90 5.75 -26.35
N SER A 239 7.69 6.70 -26.88
CA SER A 239 7.76 6.95 -28.32
C SER A 239 9.12 6.56 -28.86
N ASP A 240 9.10 5.95 -30.04
CA ASP A 240 10.29 5.56 -30.79
C ASP A 240 10.10 5.84 -32.29
N VAL A 241 11.18 5.80 -33.06
CA VAL A 241 11.17 5.98 -34.53
C VAL A 241 11.61 4.72 -35.24
N VAL A 242 10.86 4.32 -36.27
CA VAL A 242 11.30 3.30 -37.22
C VAL A 242 11.97 4.03 -38.39
N LEU A 243 13.24 3.69 -38.65
CA LEU A 243 14.03 4.26 -39.73
C LEU A 243 13.92 3.41 -41.00
N ASP A 244 13.97 4.06 -42.16
CA ASP A 244 14.15 3.38 -43.45
C ASP A 244 15.60 2.88 -43.61
N LYS A 245 15.84 2.04 -44.60
CA LYS A 245 17.19 1.60 -45.02
C LYS A 245 18.12 2.77 -45.37
N SER A 246 17.55 3.94 -45.66
CA SER A 246 18.25 5.20 -45.94
C SER A 246 18.54 6.05 -44.69
N GLY A 247 18.03 5.68 -43.52
CA GLY A 247 18.21 6.40 -42.25
C GLY A 247 17.19 7.50 -41.95
N ASP A 248 16.23 7.73 -42.86
CA ASP A 248 15.09 8.65 -42.71
C ASP A 248 13.95 8.05 -41.89
N THR A 249 13.13 8.91 -41.26
CA THR A 249 12.02 8.46 -40.40
C THR A 249 10.83 7.94 -41.22
N LEU A 250 10.57 6.64 -41.15
CA LEU A 250 9.40 6.02 -41.81
C LEU A 250 8.13 6.24 -41.02
N ASN A 251 8.18 6.04 -39.69
CA ASN A 251 7.00 6.15 -38.83
C ASN A 251 7.41 6.30 -37.36
N THR A 252 6.55 6.98 -36.59
CA THR A 252 6.60 6.98 -35.13
C THR A 252 5.87 5.75 -34.60
N VAL A 253 6.50 5.02 -33.69
CA VAL A 253 5.89 3.88 -32.99
C VAL A 253 5.69 4.24 -31.53
N ASN A 254 4.50 3.93 -31.01
CA ASN A 254 4.20 4.06 -29.60
C ASN A 254 4.42 2.70 -28.92
N LEU A 255 5.30 2.66 -27.95
CA LEU A 255 5.60 1.50 -27.13
C LEU A 255 4.59 1.39 -25.99
N PHE A 256 4.26 0.17 -25.59
CA PHE A 256 3.43 -0.07 -24.41
C PHE A 256 4.24 0.04 -23.11
N MET A 257 5.50 -0.38 -23.16
CA MET A 257 6.46 -0.30 -22.06
C MET A 257 7.74 0.40 -22.54
N PRO A 258 8.47 1.09 -21.66
CA PRO A 258 9.78 1.63 -22.02
C PRO A 258 10.72 0.49 -22.40
N GLN A 259 11.58 0.71 -23.41
CA GLN A 259 12.71 -0.17 -23.66
C GLN A 259 13.66 -0.11 -22.47
N ARG A 260 14.10 -1.27 -22.00
CA ARG A 260 15.19 -1.39 -21.03
C ARG A 260 16.50 -1.13 -21.75
N ASP A 261 16.80 0.15 -21.95
CA ASP A 261 18.08 0.57 -22.51
C ASP A 261 18.86 1.31 -21.42
N ASN A 262 20.18 1.10 -21.37
CA ASN A 262 21.06 1.74 -20.38
C ASN A 262 21.43 3.19 -20.78
N GLN A 263 20.86 3.69 -21.88
CA GLN A 263 21.09 5.04 -22.38
C GLN A 263 20.47 6.08 -21.46
N ASN A 264 21.17 7.20 -21.29
CA ASN A 264 20.67 8.32 -20.50
C ASN A 264 19.40 8.90 -21.14
N LEU A 265 18.43 9.32 -20.33
CA LEU A 265 17.14 9.84 -20.81
C LEU A 265 17.35 11.03 -21.76
N GLN A 266 18.33 11.89 -21.47
CA GLN A 266 18.67 13.05 -22.30
C GLN A 266 19.20 12.65 -23.67
N ASP A 267 20.07 11.65 -23.75
CA ASP A 267 20.60 11.13 -25.02
C ASP A 267 19.47 10.59 -25.90
N LYS A 268 18.48 9.93 -25.29
CA LYS A 268 17.29 9.43 -26.00
C LYS A 268 16.39 10.57 -26.48
N ILE A 269 16.23 11.63 -25.69
CA ILE A 269 15.47 12.83 -26.10
C ILE A 269 16.15 13.51 -27.29
N GLU A 270 17.47 13.72 -27.22
CA GLU A 270 18.26 14.34 -28.29
C GLU A 270 18.22 13.52 -29.57
N TYR A 271 18.34 12.19 -29.46
CA TYR A 271 18.14 11.27 -30.59
C TYR A 271 16.77 11.46 -31.24
N LEU A 272 15.68 11.45 -30.46
CA LEU A 272 14.32 11.62 -31.00
C LEU A 272 14.12 13.00 -31.65
N MET A 273 14.68 14.07 -31.05
CA MET A 273 14.65 15.41 -31.63
C MET A 273 15.43 15.49 -32.94
N SER A 274 16.62 14.88 -33.01
CA SER A 274 17.44 14.82 -34.23
C SER A 274 16.73 14.12 -35.39
N LYS A 275 15.78 13.23 -35.07
CA LYS A 275 14.92 12.50 -36.01
C LYS A 275 13.60 13.22 -36.32
N GLY A 276 13.43 14.46 -35.85
CA GLY A 276 12.31 15.34 -36.22
C GLY A 276 11.06 15.21 -35.37
N LEU A 277 11.08 14.45 -34.26
CA LEU A 277 9.96 14.42 -33.32
C LEU A 277 9.90 15.71 -32.50
N LYS A 278 8.68 16.25 -32.34
CA LYS A 278 8.41 17.42 -31.48
C LYS A 278 7.85 17.04 -30.11
N SER A 279 7.22 15.87 -30.02
CA SER A 279 6.48 15.41 -28.82
C SER A 279 6.57 13.89 -28.71
N ALA A 280 6.59 13.38 -27.47
CA ALA A 280 6.59 11.95 -27.17
C ALA A 280 5.47 11.60 -26.19
N TRP A 281 5.03 10.34 -26.26
CA TRP A 281 4.24 9.73 -25.21
C TRP A 281 5.13 9.45 -24.01
N VAL A 282 4.69 9.92 -22.86
CA VAL A 282 5.40 9.80 -21.59
C VAL A 282 4.48 9.19 -20.55
N THR A 283 5.02 8.26 -19.78
CA THR A 283 4.35 7.77 -18.57
C THR A 283 5.23 8.08 -17.35
N ARG A 284 4.58 8.43 -16.24
CA ARG A 284 5.25 8.63 -14.95
C ARG A 284 5.10 7.36 -14.14
N LYS A 285 6.11 7.03 -13.36
CA LYS A 285 5.94 6.01 -12.32
C LYS A 285 4.95 6.54 -11.28
N HIS A 286 3.84 5.83 -11.10
CA HIS A 286 2.84 6.15 -10.08
C HIS A 286 2.98 5.18 -8.91
N PRO A 287 3.66 5.57 -7.82
CA PRO A 287 3.84 4.68 -6.68
C PRO A 287 2.50 4.35 -6.01
N PHE A 288 2.29 3.08 -5.66
CA PHE A 288 1.01 2.62 -5.13
C PHE A 288 0.69 3.22 -3.74
N VAL A 289 1.72 3.55 -2.94
CA VAL A 289 1.60 4.35 -1.71
C VAL A 289 0.80 5.64 -1.89
N THR A 290 0.87 6.27 -3.07
CA THR A 290 0.09 7.49 -3.35
C THR A 290 -1.40 7.19 -3.40
N TYR A 291 -1.79 6.09 -4.03
CA TYR A 291 -3.18 5.64 -4.05
C TYR A 291 -3.65 5.21 -2.67
N LEU A 292 -2.81 4.52 -1.88
CA LEU A 292 -3.11 4.21 -0.48
C LEU A 292 -3.39 5.47 0.34
N PHE A 293 -2.65 6.55 0.11
CA PHE A 293 -2.92 7.81 0.80
C PHE A 293 -4.29 8.40 0.42
N PHE A 294 -4.62 8.47 -0.87
CA PHE A 294 -5.92 8.99 -1.30
C PHE A 294 -7.08 8.07 -0.92
N ALA A 295 -6.83 6.77 -0.80
CA ALA A 295 -7.79 5.77 -0.38
C ALA A 295 -8.28 5.93 1.07
N LEU A 296 -7.54 6.68 1.91
CA LEU A 296 -8.03 7.06 3.24
C LEU A 296 -9.34 7.85 3.16
N ILE A 297 -9.52 8.69 2.13
CA ILE A 297 -10.72 9.50 1.97
C ILE A 297 -11.97 8.63 1.82
N PRO A 298 -12.08 7.76 0.79
CA PRO A 298 -13.25 6.90 0.66
C PRO A 298 -13.37 5.88 1.81
N MET A 299 -12.27 5.42 2.40
CA MET A 299 -12.32 4.54 3.58
C MET A 299 -13.02 5.22 4.77
N PHE A 300 -12.70 6.48 5.10
CA PHE A 300 -13.36 7.18 6.22
C PHE A 300 -14.75 7.70 5.89
N ILE A 301 -15.07 7.92 4.60
CA ILE A 301 -16.41 8.34 4.19
C ILE A 301 -17.35 7.14 4.09
N PHE A 302 -17.00 6.16 3.26
CA PHE A 302 -17.84 5.03 2.89
C PHE A 302 -17.63 3.80 3.79
N GLY A 303 -16.44 3.62 4.35
CA GLY A 303 -16.13 2.44 5.15
C GLY A 303 -15.68 1.25 4.29
N ASP A 304 -16.11 0.06 4.70
CA ASP A 304 -15.78 -1.20 4.06
C ASP A 304 -16.71 -1.46 2.85
N PRO A 305 -16.20 -1.45 1.61
CA PRO A 305 -17.02 -1.70 0.44
C PRO A 305 -17.60 -3.12 0.42
N VAL A 306 -16.98 -4.10 1.08
CA VAL A 306 -17.53 -5.46 1.19
C VAL A 306 -18.73 -5.46 2.12
N ALA A 307 -18.61 -4.82 3.28
CA ALA A 307 -19.72 -4.66 4.21
C ALA A 307 -20.93 -3.98 3.55
N ILE A 308 -20.72 -2.90 2.79
CA ILE A 308 -21.79 -2.18 2.08
C ILE A 308 -22.52 -3.06 1.06
N VAL A 309 -21.82 -4.00 0.41
CA VAL A 309 -22.43 -4.89 -0.58
C VAL A 309 -23.17 -6.06 0.08
N MET A 310 -22.80 -6.39 1.31
CA MET A 310 -23.36 -7.52 2.06
C MET A 310 -24.46 -7.12 3.05
N SER A 311 -24.62 -5.83 3.35
CA SER A 311 -25.76 -5.23 4.07
C SER A 311 -26.98 -5.08 3.16
#